data_AF-A0A2S5DRI8-F1
#
_entry.id   AF-A0A2S5DRI8-F1
#
_cell.length_a   1.000
_cell.length_b   1.000
_cell.length_c   1.000
_cell.angle_alpha   90.00
_cell.angle_beta   90.00
_cell.angle_gamma   90.00
#
_symmetry.space_group_name_H-M   'P 1'
#
loop_
_entity.id
_entity.type
_entity.pdbx_description
1 polymer ?
#
loop_
_entity_poly.entity_id
_entity_poly.type
_entity_poly.pdbx_seq_one_letter_code
_entity_poly.pdbx_strand_id
1 'polypeptide(L)'
;MQVVGTRAYRNAAYYDFSFGGQYGLQLSGSYGTAGIMMSHDFAQMRFGAGTSSNLNRWRIYSGINSTSDGALTFQHSTDNFASNFTNGLILSNVGDATFTGSVILPGLPTNSLPTCNAAQNGAVRYVTDANSPTYNGPLVGGGTTKTLAFCNGTTWTTH
;
A
#
# COMPACT_ATOMS: atom_id res chain seq x y z
N MET A 1 -29.15 -12.09 12.01
CA MET A 1 -29.93 -10.83 12.05
C MET A 1 -29.61 -10.04 10.79
N GLN A 2 -30.57 -9.85 9.88
CA GLN A 2 -30.40 -9.05 8.67
C GLN A 2 -31.06 -7.70 8.90
N VAL A 3 -30.28 -6.61 8.83
CA VAL A 3 -30.85 -5.25 8.85
C VAL A 3 -30.92 -4.76 7.42
N VAL A 4 -32.13 -4.57 6.93
CA VAL A 4 -32.42 -4.02 5.60
C VAL A 4 -32.93 -2.60 5.78
N GLY A 5 -32.13 -1.60 5.39
CA GLY A 5 -32.57 -0.21 5.35
C GLY A 5 -33.31 0.08 4.04
N THR A 6 -34.54 0.59 4.11
CA THR A 6 -35.25 1.13 2.94
C THR A 6 -34.66 2.47 2.50
N ARG A 7 -34.75 2.78 1.20
CA ARG A 7 -34.28 4.03 0.58
C ARG A 7 -34.98 5.25 1.20
N ALA A 8 -34.39 5.81 2.25
CA ALA A 8 -34.61 7.17 2.70
C ALA A 8 -33.31 7.71 3.30
N TYR A 9 -32.98 8.94 2.93
CA TYR A 9 -31.72 9.62 3.19
C TYR A 9 -31.32 9.55 4.69
N ARG A 10 -30.18 8.90 4.97
CA ARG A 10 -29.50 8.77 6.29
C ARG A 10 -30.06 7.73 7.29
N ASN A 11 -30.10 6.45 6.90
CA ASN A 11 -30.07 5.36 7.89
C ASN A 11 -28.62 4.97 8.20
N ALA A 12 -27.95 5.69 9.11
CA ALA A 12 -26.68 5.21 9.66
C ALA A 12 -26.98 4.12 10.70
N ALA A 13 -27.25 2.90 10.24
CA ALA A 13 -27.27 1.74 11.11
C ALA A 13 -25.81 1.37 11.45
N TYR A 14 -25.36 1.69 12.66
CA TYR A 14 -24.06 1.28 13.16
C TYR A 14 -24.22 0.06 14.06
N TYR A 15 -23.30 -0.89 13.92
CA TYR A 15 -23.09 -1.94 14.91
C TYR A 15 -21.83 -1.55 15.68
N ASP A 16 -21.98 -1.32 16.98
CA ASP A 16 -20.86 -1.10 17.88
C ASP A 16 -20.56 -2.39 18.65
N PHE A 17 -19.27 -2.74 18.72
CA PHE A 17 -18.76 -3.91 19.43
C PHE A 17 -17.73 -3.41 20.44
N SER A 18 -18.14 -3.20 21.68
CA SER A 18 -17.27 -2.68 22.75
C SER A 18 -17.19 -3.66 23.92
N PHE A 19 -15.99 -4.20 24.16
CA PHE A 19 -15.72 -5.19 25.20
C PHE A 19 -14.35 -4.97 25.84
N GLY A 20 -14.19 -5.34 27.11
CA GLY A 20 -12.89 -5.36 27.79
C GLY A 20 -12.03 -6.53 27.30
N GLY A 21 -11.36 -6.38 26.16
CA GLY A 21 -10.51 -7.42 25.57
C GLY A 21 -10.31 -7.26 24.06
N GLN A 22 -9.86 -8.33 23.38
CA GLN A 22 -9.79 -8.36 21.93
C GLN A 22 -11.18 -8.59 21.34
N TYR A 23 -11.56 -7.76 20.36
CA TYR A 23 -12.81 -7.87 19.61
C TYR A 23 -12.51 -7.80 18.12
N GLY A 24 -13.37 -8.40 17.30
CA GLY A 24 -13.20 -8.42 15.85
C GLY A 24 -14.43 -8.98 15.13
N LEU A 25 -14.53 -8.70 13.83
CA LEU A 25 -15.54 -9.27 12.95
C LEU A 25 -14.92 -10.45 12.19
N GLN A 26 -15.33 -11.67 12.52
CA GLN A 26 -14.94 -12.86 11.76
C GLN A 26 -15.99 -13.20 10.70
N LEU A 27 -15.58 -13.24 9.44
CA LEU A 27 -16.40 -13.72 8.32
C LEU A 27 -15.81 -15.05 7.86
N SER A 28 -16.55 -16.14 8.07
CA SER A 28 -16.10 -17.49 7.71
C SER A 28 -17.23 -18.31 7.12
N GLY A 29 -16.90 -19.24 6.23
CA GLY A 29 -17.83 -20.17 5.61
C GLY A 29 -17.11 -21.46 5.21
N SER A 30 -17.82 -22.60 5.26
CA SER A 30 -17.26 -23.90 4.89
C SER A 30 -17.08 -24.08 3.37
N TYR A 31 -17.81 -23.29 2.57
CA TYR A 31 -17.78 -23.28 1.11
C TYR A 31 -18.14 -21.86 0.62
N GLY A 32 -17.55 -21.40 -0.50
CA GLY A 32 -17.85 -20.10 -1.12
C GLY A 32 -17.05 -18.90 -0.59
N THR A 33 -17.42 -17.69 -0.99
CA THR A 33 -16.72 -16.45 -0.63
C THR A 33 -17.36 -15.79 0.60
N ALA A 34 -16.60 -15.67 1.69
CA ALA A 34 -16.94 -14.76 2.78
C ALA A 34 -16.35 -13.38 2.46
N GLY A 35 -17.16 -12.33 2.46
CA GLY A 35 -16.70 -11.00 2.08
C GLY A 35 -17.58 -9.86 2.60
N ILE A 36 -16.98 -8.68 2.68
CA ILE A 36 -17.69 -7.42 2.95
C ILE A 36 -18.00 -6.79 1.60
N MET A 37 -19.26 -6.87 1.18
CA MET A 37 -19.71 -6.26 -0.09
C MET A 37 -20.16 -4.82 0.15
N MET A 38 -19.58 -3.88 -0.61
CA MET A 38 -19.93 -2.46 -0.55
C MET A 38 -20.23 -2.00 -1.98
N SER A 39 -21.48 -1.63 -2.27
CA SER A 39 -21.95 -1.26 -3.62
C SER A 39 -22.46 0.18 -3.63
N HIS A 40 -21.55 1.13 -3.80
CA HIS A 40 -21.86 2.55 -3.95
C HIS A 40 -20.73 3.24 -4.74
N ASP A 41 -21.00 4.41 -5.33
CA ASP A 41 -19.98 5.24 -6.01
C ASP A 41 -18.77 5.58 -5.13
N PHE A 42 -18.93 5.43 -3.82
CA PHE A 42 -17.92 5.64 -2.81
C PHE A 42 -18.07 4.61 -1.68
N ALA A 43 -17.11 3.69 -1.58
CA ALA A 43 -17.08 2.64 -0.57
C ALA A 43 -15.71 2.58 0.11
N GLN A 44 -15.70 2.50 1.45
CA GLN A 44 -14.44 2.52 2.22
C GLN A 44 -14.53 1.69 3.49
N MET A 45 -13.41 1.09 3.86
CA MET A 45 -13.15 0.65 5.23
C MET A 45 -12.28 1.73 5.90
N ARG A 46 -12.71 2.20 7.07
CA ARG A 46 -11.97 3.18 7.88
C ARG A 46 -11.45 2.52 9.13
N PHE A 47 -10.21 2.83 9.45
CA PHE A 47 -9.54 2.36 10.65
C PHE A 47 -8.99 3.59 11.36
N GLY A 48 -9.27 3.70 12.66
CA GLY A 48 -8.79 4.81 13.49
C GLY A 48 -8.15 4.24 14.74
N ALA A 49 -6.94 4.70 15.04
CA ALA A 49 -6.32 4.49 16.34
C ALA A 49 -5.95 5.87 16.87
N GLY A 50 -6.35 6.17 18.10
CA GLY A 50 -6.08 7.48 18.64
C GLY A 50 -6.25 7.59 20.14
N THR A 51 -5.56 8.57 20.70
CA THR A 51 -5.77 9.08 22.06
C THR A 51 -6.63 10.34 21.97
N SER A 52 -6.99 10.94 23.11
CA SER A 52 -7.72 12.21 23.15
C SER A 52 -7.02 13.37 22.42
N SER A 53 -5.74 13.25 22.06
CA SER A 53 -4.94 14.28 21.40
C SER A 53 -4.46 13.93 19.98
N ASN A 54 -4.64 12.69 19.52
CA ASN A 54 -4.23 12.28 18.17
C ASN A 54 -5.19 11.23 17.63
N LEU A 55 -5.79 11.49 16.47
CA LEU A 55 -6.70 10.56 15.78
C LEU A 55 -6.10 10.23 14.41
N ASN A 56 -5.13 9.32 14.40
CA ASN A 56 -4.63 8.77 13.14
C ASN A 56 -5.73 7.93 12.52
N ARG A 57 -6.29 8.41 11.42
CA ARG A 57 -7.25 7.66 10.61
C ARG A 57 -6.64 7.30 9.28
N TRP A 58 -6.76 6.03 8.92
CA TRP A 58 -6.41 5.55 7.60
C TRP A 58 -7.63 4.85 6.99
N ARG A 59 -7.65 4.82 5.66
CA ARG A 59 -8.72 4.14 4.93
C ARG A 59 -8.20 3.40 3.73
N ILE A 60 -8.91 2.33 3.42
CA ILE A 60 -8.85 1.63 2.16
C ILE A 60 -10.17 1.92 1.47
N TYR A 61 -10.13 2.51 0.29
CA TYR A 61 -11.35 2.84 -0.45
C TYR A 61 -11.19 2.60 -1.94
N SER A 62 -12.33 2.40 -2.58
CA SER A 62 -12.48 2.53 -4.02
C SER A 62 -13.47 3.65 -4.28
N GLY A 63 -13.08 4.59 -5.13
CA GLY A 63 -13.91 5.73 -5.51
C GLY A 63 -14.05 5.78 -7.03
N ILE A 64 -15.22 6.21 -7.49
CA ILE A 64 -15.46 6.54 -8.89
C ILE A 64 -15.20 8.05 -9.03
N ASN A 65 -14.05 8.42 -9.58
CA ASN A 65 -13.65 9.81 -9.79
C ASN A 65 -13.11 10.05 -11.21
N SER A 66 -13.77 9.47 -12.22
CA SER A 66 -13.65 9.71 -13.67
C SER A 66 -12.27 9.57 -14.33
N THR A 67 -11.18 9.48 -13.58
CA THR A 67 -9.82 9.21 -14.07
C THR A 67 -9.15 8.02 -13.39
N SER A 68 -9.74 7.47 -12.32
CA SER A 68 -9.24 6.27 -11.61
C SER A 68 -10.38 5.36 -11.12
N ASP A 69 -11.47 5.30 -11.88
CA ASP A 69 -12.63 4.46 -11.56
C ASP A 69 -12.22 3.01 -11.31
N GLY A 70 -12.46 2.52 -10.09
CA GLY A 70 -12.12 1.17 -9.68
C GLY A 70 -10.71 1.00 -9.10
N ALA A 71 -9.92 2.07 -8.95
CA ALA A 71 -8.65 1.99 -8.25
C ALA A 71 -8.84 1.62 -6.76
N LEU A 72 -7.91 0.84 -6.22
CA LEU A 72 -7.80 0.59 -4.80
C LEU A 72 -6.80 1.59 -4.21
N THR A 73 -7.27 2.47 -3.32
CA THR A 73 -6.44 3.54 -2.78
C THR A 73 -6.25 3.39 -1.27
N PHE A 74 -5.00 3.49 -0.83
CA PHE A 74 -4.61 3.61 0.57
C PHE A 74 -4.39 5.09 0.90
N GLN A 75 -5.13 5.59 1.89
CA GLN A 75 -4.99 6.96 2.36
C GLN A 75 -4.76 7.02 3.86
N HIS A 76 -4.02 8.04 4.28
CA HIS A 76 -3.94 8.45 5.68
C HIS A 76 -4.45 9.88 5.83
N SER A 77 -5.06 10.16 6.97
CA SER A 77 -5.41 11.52 7.36
C SER A 77 -4.16 12.25 7.83
N THR A 78 -3.95 13.47 7.37
CA THR A 78 -2.90 14.37 7.88
C THR A 78 -3.39 15.24 9.03
N ASP A 79 -4.66 15.11 9.41
CA ASP A 79 -5.27 15.79 10.55
C ASP A 79 -6.01 14.83 11.50
N ASN A 80 -6.35 15.33 12.68
CA ASN A 80 -7.09 14.59 13.70
C ASN A 80 -8.59 14.41 13.36
N PHE A 81 -9.11 15.15 12.38
CA PHE A 81 -10.54 15.17 12.10
C PHE A 81 -10.95 14.29 10.91
N ALA A 82 -9.98 13.63 10.25
CA ALA A 82 -10.17 12.92 8.99
C ALA A 82 -10.87 13.80 7.94
N SER A 83 -10.54 15.09 7.96
CA SER A 83 -10.99 16.07 6.98
C SER A 83 -10.01 16.21 5.82
N ASN A 84 -8.72 15.90 6.06
CA ASN A 84 -7.67 15.98 5.05
C ASN A 84 -6.99 14.63 4.87
N PHE A 85 -7.31 13.94 3.77
CA PHE A 85 -6.67 12.68 3.40
C PHE A 85 -5.69 12.88 2.26
N THR A 86 -4.52 12.28 2.38
CA THR A 86 -3.55 12.18 1.28
C THR A 86 -3.48 10.73 0.78
N ASN A 87 -3.49 10.57 -0.54
CA ASN A 87 -3.18 9.30 -1.20
C ASN A 87 -1.76 8.90 -0.82
N GLY A 88 -1.54 7.71 -0.27
CA GLY A 88 -0.20 7.16 -0.06
C GLY A 88 0.20 6.18 -1.17
N LEU A 89 -0.74 5.33 -1.58
CA LEU A 89 -0.57 4.35 -2.66
C LEU A 89 -1.90 4.18 -3.40
N ILE A 90 -1.83 4.17 -4.73
CA ILE A 90 -2.96 3.91 -5.62
C ILE A 90 -2.62 2.68 -6.46
N LEU A 91 -3.44 1.63 -6.38
CA LEU A 91 -3.41 0.53 -7.34
C LEU A 91 -4.47 0.83 -8.41
N SER A 92 -4.01 1.18 -9.60
CA SER A 92 -4.87 1.66 -10.68
C SER A 92 -5.69 0.52 -11.29
N ASN A 93 -6.74 0.88 -12.03
CA ASN A 93 -7.56 -0.08 -12.79
C ASN A 93 -6.85 -0.65 -14.03
N VAL A 94 -5.65 -0.17 -14.37
CA VAL A 94 -4.81 -0.68 -15.46
C VAL A 94 -3.63 -1.54 -14.97
N GLY A 95 -3.53 -1.77 -13.65
CA GLY A 95 -2.54 -2.67 -13.05
C GLY A 95 -1.26 -1.99 -12.53
N ASP A 96 -1.21 -0.66 -12.54
CA ASP A 96 -0.07 0.10 -12.02
C ASP A 96 -0.18 0.35 -10.51
N ALA A 97 0.98 0.44 -9.84
CA ALA A 97 1.08 0.90 -8.47
C ALA A 97 1.76 2.28 -8.43
N THR A 98 0.99 3.31 -8.04
CA THR A 98 1.47 4.69 -7.99
C THR A 98 1.69 5.13 -6.55
N PHE A 99 2.93 5.45 -6.21
CA PHE A 99 3.26 6.22 -5.01
C PHE A 99 3.12 7.70 -5.33
N THR A 100 2.38 8.42 -4.50
CA THR A 100 2.12 9.86 -4.69
C THR A 100 3.23 10.75 -4.14
N GLY A 101 4.18 10.16 -3.41
CA GLY A 101 5.42 10.79 -2.96
C GLY A 101 6.65 9.95 -3.34
N SER A 102 7.82 10.36 -2.86
CA SER A 102 9.07 9.66 -3.15
C SER A 102 9.07 8.23 -2.58
N VAL A 103 9.53 7.28 -3.39
CA VAL A 103 9.84 5.92 -2.93
C VAL A 103 11.23 5.93 -2.30
N ILE A 104 11.30 5.69 -0.98
CA ILE A 104 12.57 5.55 -0.26
C ILE A 104 12.91 4.08 -0.15
N LEU A 105 13.94 3.64 -0.88
CA LEU A 105 14.43 2.27 -0.82
C LEU A 105 15.43 2.09 0.34
N PRO A 106 15.41 0.96 1.07
CA PRO A 106 16.46 0.64 2.03
C PRO A 106 17.82 0.55 1.32
N GLY A 107 18.81 1.27 1.85
CA GLY A 107 20.18 1.23 1.33
C GLY A 107 20.90 -0.04 1.77
N LEU A 108 21.52 -0.73 0.81
CA LEU A 108 22.28 -1.95 1.04
C LEU A 108 23.69 -1.81 0.47
N PRO A 109 24.73 -2.33 1.13
CA PRO A 109 26.01 -2.56 0.45
C PRO A 109 25.86 -3.70 -0.57
N THR A 110 26.75 -3.73 -1.55
CA THR A 110 26.73 -4.67 -2.68
C THR A 110 26.78 -6.13 -2.21
N ASN A 111 27.52 -6.41 -1.13
CA ASN A 111 27.63 -7.74 -0.53
C ASN A 111 26.38 -8.20 0.24
N SER A 112 25.43 -7.31 0.51
CA SER A 112 24.13 -7.64 1.11
C SER A 112 23.02 -7.82 0.07
N LEU A 113 23.34 -7.68 -1.22
CA LEU A 113 22.38 -7.98 -2.27
C LEU A 113 22.14 -9.49 -2.35
N PRO A 114 20.87 -9.93 -2.49
CA PRO A 114 20.59 -11.31 -2.77
C PRO A 114 21.11 -11.71 -4.16
N THR A 115 21.23 -13.01 -4.42
CA THR A 115 21.65 -13.51 -5.74
C THR A 115 20.67 -13.08 -6.83
N CYS A 116 21.14 -12.29 -7.80
CA CYS A 116 20.37 -12.02 -9.00
C CYS A 116 20.22 -13.30 -9.82
N ASN A 117 18.98 -13.68 -10.10
CA ASN A 117 18.61 -14.86 -10.88
C ASN A 117 17.26 -14.61 -11.56
N ALA A 118 16.75 -15.60 -12.31
CA ALA A 118 15.49 -15.47 -13.05
C ALA A 118 14.28 -15.09 -12.16
N ALA A 119 14.26 -15.51 -10.89
CA ALA A 119 13.20 -15.17 -9.95
C ALA A 119 13.29 -13.73 -9.42
N GLN A 120 14.45 -13.08 -9.56
CA GLN A 120 14.67 -11.68 -9.19
C GLN A 120 14.78 -10.74 -10.40
N ASN A 121 14.58 -11.25 -11.61
CA ASN A 121 14.66 -10.43 -12.83
C ASN A 121 13.71 -9.22 -12.74
N GLY A 122 14.21 -8.03 -13.07
CA GLY A 122 13.47 -6.78 -12.96
C GLY A 122 13.53 -6.10 -11.58
N ALA A 123 14.13 -6.74 -10.58
CA ALA A 123 14.25 -6.13 -9.25
C ALA A 123 15.21 -4.92 -9.27
N VAL A 124 14.80 -3.86 -8.56
CA VAL A 124 15.63 -2.66 -8.31
C VAL A 124 16.03 -2.60 -6.83
N ARG A 125 17.28 -2.23 -6.54
CA ARG A 125 17.81 -2.03 -5.19
C ARG A 125 18.62 -0.73 -5.10
N TYR A 126 18.57 -0.08 -3.96
CA TYR A 126 19.43 1.08 -3.68
C TYR A 126 20.74 0.60 -3.04
N VAL A 127 21.86 0.83 -3.73
CA VAL A 127 23.20 0.42 -3.33
C VAL A 127 24.00 1.61 -2.82
N THR A 128 24.72 1.42 -1.71
CA THR A 128 25.43 2.51 -1.01
C THR A 128 26.95 2.54 -1.21
N ASP A 129 27.54 1.49 -1.78
CA ASP A 129 28.99 1.27 -1.85
C ASP A 129 29.48 0.91 -3.26
N ALA A 130 28.81 1.39 -4.31
CA ALA A 130 29.26 1.13 -5.68
C ALA A 130 30.61 1.80 -5.96
N ASN A 131 31.47 1.10 -6.69
CA ASN A 131 32.80 1.57 -7.11
C ASN A 131 32.81 1.90 -8.60
N SER A 132 32.99 3.18 -8.94
CA SER A 132 33.00 3.69 -10.33
C SER A 132 31.86 3.14 -11.21
N PRO A 133 30.59 3.30 -10.79
CA PRO A 133 29.45 2.75 -11.53
C PRO A 133 29.34 3.31 -12.95
N THR A 134 29.06 2.43 -13.93
CA THR A 134 28.76 2.81 -15.32
C THR A 134 27.37 2.30 -15.69
N TYR A 135 26.57 3.10 -16.40
CA TYR A 135 25.19 2.71 -16.75
C TYR A 135 25.17 1.37 -17.49
N ASN A 136 24.33 0.44 -17.02
CA ASN A 136 24.21 -0.93 -17.51
C ASN A 136 25.51 -1.76 -17.45
N GLY A 137 26.54 -1.26 -16.76
CA GLY A 137 27.76 -1.99 -16.47
C GLY A 137 27.59 -2.96 -15.29
N PRO A 138 28.55 -3.86 -15.06
CA PRO A 138 28.54 -4.75 -13.91
C PRO A 138 28.57 -3.94 -12.61
N LEU A 139 27.71 -4.30 -11.66
CA LEU A 139 27.75 -3.69 -10.34
C LEU A 139 28.96 -4.22 -9.56
N VAL A 140 29.89 -3.33 -9.21
CA VAL A 140 31.06 -3.62 -8.39
C VAL A 140 30.98 -2.81 -7.09
N GLY A 141 31.11 -3.46 -5.95
CA GLY A 141 31.10 -2.83 -4.63
C GLY A 141 32.47 -2.33 -4.16
N GLY A 142 32.53 -1.82 -2.93
CA GLY A 142 33.77 -1.36 -2.28
C GLY A 142 34.11 0.12 -2.47
N GLY A 143 33.20 0.89 -3.09
CA GLY A 143 33.32 2.35 -3.20
C GLY A 143 32.44 3.09 -2.19
N THR A 144 32.16 4.36 -2.47
CA THR A 144 31.28 5.23 -1.67
C THR A 144 30.15 5.84 -2.49
N THR A 145 30.03 5.44 -3.77
CA THR A 145 29.01 5.97 -4.68
C THR A 145 27.69 5.26 -4.46
N LYS A 146 26.62 6.06 -4.43
CA LYS A 146 25.24 5.63 -4.33
C LYS A 146 24.66 5.42 -5.72
N THR A 147 23.99 4.30 -5.97
CA THR A 147 23.37 4.01 -7.27
C THR A 147 22.19 3.06 -7.12
N LEU A 148 21.40 2.92 -8.18
CA LEU A 148 20.43 1.84 -8.29
C LEU A 148 21.10 0.63 -8.93
N ALA A 149 20.77 -0.56 -8.42
CA ALA A 149 21.12 -1.83 -9.02
C ALA A 149 19.87 -2.47 -9.62
N PHE A 150 20.00 -2.96 -10.85
CA PHE A 150 18.97 -3.69 -11.57
C PHE A 150 19.40 -5.15 -11.76
N CYS A 151 18.53 -6.10 -11.43
CA CYS A 151 18.78 -7.51 -11.72
C CYS A 151 18.25 -7.85 -13.11
N ASN A 152 19.14 -8.21 -14.03
CA ASN A 152 18.78 -8.61 -15.40
C ASN A 152 18.42 -10.11 -15.54
N GLY A 153 18.23 -10.80 -14.41
CA GLY A 153 17.97 -12.24 -14.34
C GLY A 153 19.21 -13.12 -14.19
N THR A 154 20.42 -12.56 -14.26
CA THR A 154 21.68 -13.30 -14.05
C THR A 154 22.71 -12.53 -13.22
N THR A 155 22.79 -11.21 -13.41
CA THR A 155 23.74 -10.33 -12.72
C THR A 155 23.08 -9.03 -12.31
N TRP A 156 23.62 -8.42 -11.26
CA TRP A 156 23.29 -7.05 -10.89
C TRP A 156 24.07 -6.08 -11.79
N THR A 157 23.36 -5.16 -12.42
CA THR A 157 23.93 -4.06 -13.21
C THR A 157 23.60 -2.73 -12.57
N THR A 158 24.46 -1.74 -12.78
CA THR A 158 24.18 -0.35 -12.38
C THR A 158 23.11 0.27 -13.27
N HIS A 159 22.20 1.06 -12.70
CA HIS A 159 21.15 1.82 -13.39
C HIS A 159 21.24 3.33 -13.09
#